data_AF-A0A382J7P9-F1
#
_entry.id   AF-A0A382J7P9-F1
#
_cell.length_a   1.000
_cell.length_b   1.000
_cell.length_c   1.000
_cell.angle_alpha   90.00
_cell.angle_beta   90.00
_cell.angle_gamma   90.00
#
_symmetry.space_group_name_H-M   'P 1'
#
loop_
_entity.id
_entity.type
_entity.pdbx_description
1 polymer ?
#
loop_
_entity_poly.entity_id
_entity_poly.type
_entity_poly.pdbx_seq_one_letter_code
_entity_poly.pdbx_strand_id
1 'polypeptide(L)'
;MSNTSKRFTSVALSSVLLIGFLVAVQSVVDGPSKSTKPTVKSSSSPKASVEAKKGRAEYFFNMLRDPATNRIPEGIRQRELAFARTLAQRPVLSKALGTANGIAFDWKEVGPTDVGGRTRALAIDHTNSNTIIAGGISGGIWKSTDGGQT
;
A
#
# COMPACT_ATOMS: atom_id res chain seq x y z
N MET A 1 67.69 -30.45 -27.56
CA MET A 1 67.00 -29.14 -27.47
C MET A 1 65.67 -29.23 -28.21
N SER A 2 64.56 -29.41 -27.48
CA SER A 2 63.55 -28.38 -27.17
C SER A 2 62.49 -28.17 -28.26
N ASN A 3 61.50 -29.06 -28.38
CA ASN A 3 60.26 -28.68 -29.11
C ASN A 3 58.98 -29.44 -28.72
N THR A 4 59.06 -30.58 -28.04
CA THR A 4 57.87 -31.38 -27.70
C THR A 4 57.12 -30.85 -26.48
N SER A 5 57.81 -30.37 -25.43
CA SER A 5 57.16 -29.83 -24.22
C SER A 5 56.44 -28.50 -24.46
N LYS A 6 56.85 -27.70 -25.45
CA LYS A 6 56.21 -26.42 -25.80
C LYS A 6 54.87 -26.60 -26.55
N ARG A 7 54.68 -27.71 -27.26
CA ARG A 7 53.42 -27.99 -27.99
C ARG A 7 52.31 -28.46 -27.06
N PHE A 8 52.65 -29.27 -26.04
CA PHE A 8 51.67 -29.72 -25.04
C PHE A 8 51.17 -28.58 -24.15
N THR A 9 52.04 -27.67 -23.71
CA THR A 9 51.62 -26.50 -22.93
C THR A 9 50.81 -25.49 -23.76
N SER A 10 51.13 -25.32 -25.04
CA SER A 10 50.38 -24.44 -25.96
C SER A 10 48.97 -24.96 -26.28
N VAL A 11 48.80 -26.28 -26.46
CA VAL A 11 47.48 -26.91 -26.69
C VAL A 11 46.61 -26.88 -25.42
N ALA A 12 47.21 -27.03 -24.24
CA ALA A 12 46.50 -26.90 -22.97
C ALA A 12 46.08 -25.45 -22.65
N LEU A 13 46.88 -24.45 -23.02
CA LEU A 13 46.55 -23.04 -22.79
C LEU A 13 45.43 -22.54 -23.73
N SER A 14 45.44 -23.03 -24.98
CA SER A 14 44.42 -22.69 -25.97
C SER A 14 43.06 -23.34 -25.68
N SER A 15 43.02 -24.55 -25.11
CA SER A 15 41.76 -25.18 -24.69
C SER A 15 41.11 -24.48 -23.49
N VAL A 16 41.90 -24.01 -22.52
CA VAL A 16 41.40 -23.21 -21.38
C VAL A 16 40.85 -21.86 -21.84
N LEU A 17 41.51 -21.21 -22.79
CA LEU A 17 41.02 -19.97 -23.41
C LEU A 17 39.74 -20.20 -24.22
N LEU A 18 39.62 -21.33 -24.92
CA LEU A 18 38.42 -21.66 -25.68
C LEU A 18 37.22 -21.93 -24.77
N ILE A 19 37.42 -22.67 -23.67
CA ILE A 19 36.39 -22.92 -22.66
C ILE A 19 35.99 -21.61 -21.97
N GLY A 20 36.98 -20.78 -21.58
CA GLY A 20 36.72 -19.46 -21.02
C GLY A 20 35.95 -18.55 -21.96
N PHE A 21 36.27 -18.58 -23.27
CA PHE A 21 35.53 -17.85 -24.29
C PHE A 21 34.11 -18.39 -24.46
N LEU A 22 33.92 -19.72 -24.45
CA LEU A 22 32.58 -20.33 -24.55
C LEU A 22 31.69 -19.93 -23.36
N VAL A 23 32.25 -19.94 -22.14
CA VAL A 23 31.55 -19.52 -20.92
C VAL A 23 31.22 -18.02 -20.95
N ALA A 24 32.13 -17.19 -21.45
CA ALA A 24 31.90 -15.75 -21.64
C ALA A 24 30.82 -15.46 -22.70
N VAL A 25 30.79 -16.22 -23.80
CA VAL A 25 29.74 -16.11 -24.82
C VAL A 25 28.38 -16.53 -24.26
N GLN A 26 28.33 -17.61 -23.46
CA GLN A 26 27.09 -18.07 -22.84
C GLN A 26 26.49 -16.99 -21.92
N SER A 27 27.32 -16.34 -21.13
CA SER A 27 26.88 -15.28 -20.21
C SER A 27 26.48 -13.97 -20.91
N VAL A 28 26.93 -13.73 -22.15
CA VAL A 28 26.46 -12.61 -22.99
C VAL A 28 25.13 -12.93 -23.67
N VAL A 29 24.91 -14.19 -24.06
CA VAL A 29 23.64 -14.66 -24.65
C VAL A 29 22.52 -14.69 -23.60
N ASP A 30 22.84 -15.08 -22.36
CA ASP A 30 21.93 -15.06 -21.21
C ASP A 30 21.73 -13.65 -20.63
N GLY A 31 21.85 -12.61 -21.48
CA GLY A 31 21.74 -11.19 -21.13
C GLY A 31 20.58 -10.91 -20.15
N PRO A 32 20.69 -9.85 -19.33
CA PRO A 32 19.88 -9.67 -18.13
C PRO A 32 18.40 -9.89 -18.44
N SER A 33 17.83 -10.94 -17.83
CA SER A 33 16.42 -11.28 -17.91
C SER A 33 15.60 -10.00 -17.76
N LYS A 34 14.92 -9.59 -18.84
CA LYS A 34 14.06 -8.41 -18.81
C LYS A 34 13.03 -8.64 -17.72
N SER A 35 13.14 -7.88 -16.63
CA SER A 35 12.12 -7.84 -15.57
C SER A 35 10.81 -7.34 -16.18
N THR A 36 9.99 -8.27 -16.69
CA THR A 36 8.59 -7.98 -17.01
C THR A 36 7.89 -7.72 -15.70
N LYS A 37 7.78 -6.44 -15.32
CA LYS A 37 6.89 -6.02 -14.25
C LYS A 37 5.52 -6.65 -14.52
N PRO A 38 4.95 -7.42 -13.57
CA PRO A 38 3.64 -8.00 -13.76
C PRO A 38 2.65 -6.85 -14.00
N THR A 39 2.10 -6.79 -15.21
CA THR A 39 1.08 -5.81 -15.52
C THR A 39 -0.18 -6.24 -14.80
N VAL A 40 -0.57 -5.51 -13.76
CA VAL A 40 -1.80 -5.80 -13.00
C VAL A 40 -2.98 -5.52 -13.93
N LYS A 41 -3.53 -6.57 -14.55
CA LYS A 41 -4.73 -6.47 -15.37
C LYS A 41 -5.92 -6.27 -14.45
N SER A 42 -6.60 -5.13 -14.59
CA SER A 42 -7.79 -4.84 -13.79
C SER A 42 -8.94 -5.76 -14.21
N SER A 43 -9.48 -6.51 -13.24
CA SER A 43 -10.71 -7.31 -13.39
C SER A 43 -11.99 -6.47 -13.48
N SER A 44 -11.91 -5.14 -13.28
CA SER A 44 -13.02 -4.21 -13.43
C SER A 44 -13.10 -3.52 -14.79
N SER A 45 -12.04 -3.63 -15.61
CA SER A 45 -12.01 -2.96 -16.91
C SER A 45 -12.95 -3.63 -17.93
N PRO A 46 -13.51 -2.87 -18.90
CA PRO A 46 -14.32 -3.46 -19.97
C PRO A 46 -13.55 -4.54 -20.76
N LYS A 47 -12.23 -4.35 -20.91
CA LYS A 47 -11.29 -5.25 -21.58
C LYS A 47 -10.79 -6.41 -20.72
N ALA A 48 -11.28 -6.57 -19.48
CA ALA A 48 -10.89 -7.68 -18.61
C ALA A 48 -11.30 -9.03 -19.21
N SER A 49 -10.44 -10.05 -19.06
CA SER A 49 -10.75 -11.41 -19.51
C SER A 49 -11.92 -12.02 -18.74
N VAL A 50 -12.54 -13.05 -19.31
CA VAL A 50 -13.67 -13.75 -18.67
C VAL A 50 -13.22 -14.38 -17.35
N GLU A 51 -12.00 -14.92 -17.31
CA GLU A 51 -11.38 -15.52 -16.12
C GLU A 51 -11.14 -14.47 -15.04
N ALA A 52 -10.66 -13.28 -15.41
CA ALA A 52 -10.45 -12.18 -14.47
C ALA A 52 -11.79 -11.67 -13.90
N LYS A 53 -12.84 -11.61 -14.72
CA LYS A 53 -14.20 -11.25 -14.27
C LYS A 53 -14.78 -12.31 -13.33
N LYS A 54 -14.60 -13.61 -13.67
CA LYS A 54 -15.01 -14.74 -12.83
C LYS A 54 -14.27 -14.76 -11.50
N GLY A 55 -12.94 -14.62 -11.51
CA GLY A 55 -12.12 -14.57 -10.30
C GLY A 55 -12.48 -13.41 -9.38
N ARG A 56 -12.87 -12.25 -9.93
CA ARG A 56 -13.43 -11.15 -9.15
C ARG A 56 -14.75 -11.55 -8.49
N ALA A 57 -15.68 -12.14 -9.24
CA ALA A 57 -16.96 -12.59 -8.68
C ALA A 57 -16.76 -13.62 -7.57
N GLU A 58 -15.83 -14.57 -7.75
CA GLU A 58 -15.45 -15.57 -6.73
C GLU A 58 -14.82 -14.92 -5.50
N TYR A 59 -13.94 -13.94 -5.67
CA TYR A 59 -13.35 -13.18 -4.56
C TYR A 59 -14.43 -12.51 -3.72
N PHE A 60 -15.35 -11.76 -4.35
CA PHE A 60 -16.43 -11.09 -3.64
C PHE A 60 -17.40 -12.10 -3.01
N PHE A 61 -17.66 -13.22 -3.67
CA PHE A 61 -18.48 -14.29 -3.10
C PHE A 61 -17.85 -14.86 -1.83
N ASN A 62 -16.56 -15.18 -1.85
CA ASN A 62 -15.85 -15.70 -0.67
C ASN A 62 -15.77 -14.68 0.47
N MET A 63 -15.71 -13.39 0.16
CA MET A 63 -15.67 -12.30 1.13
C MET A 63 -17.04 -12.01 1.77
N LEU A 64 -18.13 -12.13 1.00
CA LEU A 64 -19.47 -11.70 1.42
C LEU A 64 -20.39 -12.86 1.84
N ARG A 65 -20.03 -14.11 1.52
CA ARG A 65 -20.82 -15.28 1.93
C ARG A 65 -20.72 -15.46 3.44
N ASP A 66 -21.80 -15.95 4.02
CA ASP A 66 -21.77 -16.46 5.38
C ASP A 66 -20.97 -17.79 5.40
N PRO A 67 -19.95 -17.92 6.25
CA PRO A 67 -19.13 -19.14 6.32
C PRO A 67 -19.91 -20.38 6.74
N ALA A 68 -21.01 -20.25 7.48
CA ALA A 68 -21.83 -21.39 7.91
C ALA A 68 -22.73 -21.93 6.79
N THR A 69 -23.33 -21.03 6.00
CA THR A 69 -24.29 -21.40 4.94
C THR A 69 -23.66 -21.41 3.54
N ASN A 70 -22.42 -20.94 3.42
CA ASN A 70 -21.65 -20.83 2.18
C ASN A 70 -22.38 -20.06 1.07
N ARG A 71 -23.27 -19.13 1.44
CA ARG A 71 -24.10 -18.35 0.52
C ARG A 71 -24.14 -16.90 0.98
N ILE A 72 -24.32 -15.99 0.03
CA ILE A 72 -24.69 -14.61 0.35
C ILE A 72 -26.19 -14.63 0.69
N PRO A 73 -26.61 -14.19 1.89
CA PRO A 73 -28.02 -14.21 2.26
C PRO A 73 -28.89 -13.43 1.26
N GLU A 74 -30.05 -13.98 0.93
CA GLU A 74 -30.98 -13.32 0.02
C GLU A 74 -31.46 -11.98 0.59
N GLY A 75 -31.45 -10.96 -0.27
CA GLY A 75 -31.87 -9.61 0.10
C GLY A 75 -30.99 -8.95 1.16
N ILE A 76 -29.72 -9.35 1.30
CA ILE A 76 -28.82 -8.82 2.35
C ILE A 76 -28.71 -7.29 2.29
N ARG A 77 -28.77 -6.69 1.10
CA ARG A 77 -28.74 -5.23 0.92
C ARG A 77 -29.95 -4.55 1.56
N GLN A 78 -31.14 -5.11 1.38
CA GLN A 78 -32.37 -4.60 1.96
C GLN A 78 -32.34 -4.73 3.48
N ARG A 79 -31.82 -5.85 4.01
CA ARG A 79 -31.66 -6.07 5.45
C ARG A 79 -30.65 -5.10 6.07
N GLU A 80 -29.53 -4.85 5.41
CA GLU A 80 -28.52 -3.86 5.81
C GLU A 80 -29.12 -2.45 5.87
N LEU A 81 -29.86 -2.05 4.82
CA LEU A 81 -30.54 -0.75 4.80
C LEU A 81 -31.59 -0.63 5.90
N ALA A 82 -32.35 -1.70 6.16
CA ALA A 82 -33.32 -1.72 7.26
C ALA A 82 -32.61 -1.57 8.62
N PHE A 83 -31.51 -2.31 8.84
CA PHE A 83 -30.70 -2.20 10.05
C PHE A 83 -30.11 -0.81 10.22
N ALA A 84 -29.52 -0.23 9.18
CA ALA A 84 -28.94 1.12 9.21
C ALA A 84 -29.97 2.18 9.59
N ARG A 85 -31.22 2.07 9.11
CA ARG A 85 -32.32 2.95 9.52
C ARG A 85 -32.62 2.84 11.02
N THR A 86 -32.47 1.66 11.63
CA THR A 86 -32.64 1.50 13.08
C THR A 86 -31.53 2.20 13.88
N LEU A 87 -30.31 2.31 13.34
CA LEU A 87 -29.20 2.96 14.04
C LEU A 87 -29.48 4.45 14.29
N ALA A 88 -30.07 5.14 13.32
CA ALA A 88 -30.48 6.54 13.47
C ALA A 88 -31.58 6.74 14.53
N GLN A 89 -32.37 5.71 14.79
CA GLN A 89 -33.51 5.75 15.71
C GLN A 89 -33.17 5.18 17.10
N ARG A 90 -31.94 4.69 17.32
CA ARG A 90 -31.55 4.10 18.61
C ARG A 90 -31.41 5.20 19.67
N PRO A 91 -32.29 5.24 20.69
CA PRO A 91 -32.23 6.24 21.75
C PRO A 91 -31.00 6.07 22.65
N VAL A 92 -30.30 4.92 22.56
CA VAL A 92 -29.06 4.66 23.29
C VAL A 92 -27.88 5.43 22.69
N LEU A 93 -27.87 5.62 21.37
CA LEU A 93 -26.92 6.52 20.72
C LEU A 93 -27.26 7.96 21.07
N SER A 94 -28.53 8.37 21.07
CA SER A 94 -28.90 9.72 21.51
C SER A 94 -28.80 9.93 23.03
N LYS A 95 -28.75 8.89 23.86
CA LYS A 95 -28.48 9.04 25.32
C LYS A 95 -26.98 9.03 25.61
N ALA A 96 -26.19 8.37 24.77
CA ALA A 96 -24.71 8.42 24.80
C ALA A 96 -24.14 9.67 24.06
N LEU A 97 -24.82 10.18 23.03
CA LEU A 97 -24.44 11.39 22.27
C LEU A 97 -25.28 12.63 22.60
N GLY A 98 -26.41 12.51 23.31
CA GLY A 98 -27.45 13.54 23.33
C GLY A 98 -28.20 13.67 24.65
N THR A 99 -27.47 13.92 25.73
CA THR A 99 -27.79 15.18 26.40
C THR A 99 -27.33 16.30 25.49
N ALA A 100 -28.16 17.32 25.26
CA ALA A 100 -27.76 18.58 24.65
C ALA A 100 -26.63 19.29 25.44
N ASN A 101 -26.29 18.76 26.62
CA ASN A 101 -24.98 18.83 27.24
C ASN A 101 -24.28 17.49 26.99
N GLY A 102 -23.62 17.35 25.83
CA GLY A 102 -22.96 16.10 25.44
C GLY A 102 -22.06 15.60 26.57
N ILE A 103 -21.79 14.30 26.62
CA ILE A 103 -20.72 13.80 27.48
C ILE A 103 -19.48 14.62 27.10
N ALA A 104 -19.10 15.56 27.97
CA ALA A 104 -17.98 16.44 27.73
C ALA A 104 -16.74 15.58 27.92
N PHE A 105 -16.34 14.90 26.85
CA PHE A 105 -15.06 14.27 26.81
C PHE A 105 -14.03 15.38 26.82
N ASP A 106 -13.33 15.53 27.95
CA ASP A 106 -12.13 16.34 28.04
C ASP A 106 -11.01 15.61 27.30
N TRP A 107 -11.08 15.68 25.97
CA TRP A 107 -10.05 15.14 25.10
C TRP A 107 -8.80 15.98 25.26
N LYS A 108 -7.93 15.55 26.17
CA LYS A 108 -6.60 16.10 26.33
C LYS A 108 -5.61 15.32 25.47
N GLU A 109 -4.84 16.04 24.66
CA GLU A 109 -3.71 15.46 23.96
C GLU A 109 -2.70 14.91 24.98
N VAL A 110 -2.30 13.65 24.83
CA VAL A 110 -1.35 12.98 25.74
C VAL A 110 0.11 13.25 25.31
N GLY A 111 0.31 13.98 24.21
CA GLY A 111 1.62 14.26 23.63
C GLY A 111 2.03 13.24 22.56
N PRO A 112 3.30 13.26 22.10
CA PRO A 112 4.47 13.94 22.69
C PRO A 112 4.42 15.47 22.55
N THR A 113 4.64 16.18 23.64
CA THR A 113 4.61 17.66 23.67
C THR A 113 5.93 18.31 23.27
N ASP A 114 7.02 17.54 23.26
CA ASP A 114 8.40 18.01 23.09
C ASP A 114 9.12 17.41 21.87
N VAL A 115 8.58 16.33 21.29
CA VAL A 115 9.13 15.70 20.09
C VAL A 115 8.14 15.86 18.93
N GLY A 116 8.40 16.85 18.09
CA GLY A 116 7.70 17.01 16.82
C GLY A 116 7.98 15.83 15.88
N GLY A 117 6.93 15.25 15.31
CA GLY A 117 7.06 14.27 14.24
C GLY A 117 7.67 14.87 12.96
N ARG A 118 7.81 14.05 11.90
CA ARG A 118 8.35 14.53 10.62
C ARG A 118 7.37 15.50 9.92
N THR A 119 7.73 16.78 9.87
CA THR A 119 7.01 17.84 9.16
C THR A 119 7.39 17.86 7.68
N ARG A 120 6.40 17.88 6.79
CA ARG A 120 6.58 17.98 5.32
C ARG A 120 6.19 19.33 4.75
N ALA A 121 5.33 20.07 5.45
CA ALA A 121 4.82 21.35 4.99
C ALA A 121 4.66 22.30 6.17
N LEU A 122 4.95 23.57 5.92
CA LEU A 122 4.73 24.68 6.84
C LEU A 122 4.23 25.86 6.01
N ALA A 123 3.15 26.49 6.44
CA ALA A 123 2.60 27.69 5.84
C ALA A 123 2.30 28.73 6.92
N ILE A 124 2.60 29.99 6.63
CA ILE A 124 2.31 31.13 7.49
C ILE A 124 1.31 32.01 6.75
N ASP A 125 0.24 32.43 7.41
CA ASP A 125 -0.71 33.34 6.80
C ASP A 125 -0.07 34.73 6.57
N HIS A 126 -0.17 35.21 5.33
CA HIS A 126 0.33 36.51 4.91
C HIS A 126 -0.39 37.70 5.57
N THR A 127 -1.65 37.54 5.99
CA THR A 127 -2.40 38.62 6.66
C THR A 127 -2.18 38.65 8.17
N ASN A 128 -1.84 37.49 8.76
CA ASN A 128 -1.62 37.34 10.18
C ASN A 128 -0.55 36.28 10.45
N SER A 129 0.68 36.72 10.69
CA SER A 129 1.82 35.83 10.93
C SER A 129 1.69 34.97 12.19
N ASN A 130 0.72 35.24 13.07
CA ASN A 130 0.44 34.37 14.22
C ASN A 130 -0.28 33.08 13.82
N THR A 131 -0.91 33.05 12.64
CA THR A 131 -1.56 31.85 12.11
C THR A 131 -0.57 31.03 11.30
N ILE A 132 -0.25 29.84 11.81
CA ILE A 132 0.72 28.92 11.21
C ILE A 132 0.04 27.56 11.02
N ILE A 133 0.22 26.96 9.85
CA ILE A 133 -0.27 25.62 9.53
C ILE A 133 0.92 24.70 9.30
N ALA A 134 0.98 23.57 10.01
CA ALA A 134 2.01 22.55 9.86
C ALA A 134 1.40 21.21 9.42
N GLY A 135 2.03 20.54 8.45
CA GLY A 135 1.58 19.26 7.90
C GLY A 135 2.58 18.13 8.15
N GLY A 136 2.12 17.06 8.80
CA GLY A 136 2.90 15.84 9.06
C GLY A 136 2.73 14.76 7.98
N ILE A 137 3.67 13.80 7.94
CA ILE A 137 3.65 12.71 6.95
C ILE A 137 2.56 11.68 7.20
N SER A 138 2.28 11.38 8.45
CA SER A 138 1.30 10.38 8.88
C SER A 138 -0.14 10.90 8.88
N GLY A 139 -0.39 12.09 8.35
CA GLY A 139 -1.76 12.60 8.11
C GLY A 139 -2.28 13.64 9.11
N GLY A 140 -1.43 14.19 9.98
CA GLY A 140 -1.82 15.30 10.87
C GLY A 140 -1.66 16.67 10.21
N ILE A 141 -2.67 17.54 10.40
CA ILE A 141 -2.58 18.99 10.13
C ILE A 141 -2.77 19.71 11.46
N TRP A 142 -1.84 20.60 11.77
CA TRP A 142 -1.81 21.38 13.00
C TRP A 142 -1.95 22.84 12.65
N LYS A 143 -2.66 23.60 13.49
CA LYS A 143 -2.84 25.03 13.34
C LYS A 143 -2.51 25.71 14.65
N SER A 144 -1.55 26.62 14.59
CA SER A 144 -1.29 27.59 15.65
C SER A 144 -1.96 28.92 15.31
N THR A 145 -2.39 29.65 16.34
CA THR A 145 -2.89 31.03 16.24
C THR A 145 -2.12 32.01 17.13
N ASP A 146 -1.03 31.56 17.74
CA ASP A 146 -0.20 32.32 18.69
C ASP A 146 1.27 32.38 18.27
N GLY A 147 1.55 32.21 16.98
CA GLY A 147 2.90 32.26 16.42
C GLY A 147 3.71 30.98 16.65
N GLY A 148 3.05 29.85 16.91
CA GLY A 148 3.68 28.54 17.10
C GLY A 148 4.10 28.26 18.54
N GLN A 149 3.51 28.95 19.52
CA GLN A 149 3.70 28.63 20.93
C GLN A 149 2.83 27.43 21.34
N THR A 150 1.65 27.27 20.71
CA THR A 150 0.78 26.09 20.81
C THR A 150 0.15 25.71 19.47
#